data_AF-A0A176S4W8-F1
#
_entry.id   AF-A0A176S4W8-F1
#
_cell.length_a   1.000
_cell.length_b   1.000
_cell.length_c   1.000
_cell.angle_alpha   90.00
_cell.angle_beta   90.00
_cell.angle_gamma   90.00
#
_symmetry.space_group_name_H-M   'P 1'
#
loop_
_entity.id
_entity.type
_entity.pdbx_description
1 polymer ?
#
loop_
_entity_poly.entity_id
_entity_poly.type
_entity_poly.pdbx_seq_one_letter_code
_entity_poly.pdbx_strand_id
1 'polypeptide(L)'
;MKTKLKKNYLRSTIAACMLAASPNLFAASFDVAVGLGIPYGILGANFEFYPIKNLSVSAGWGTTVFADVGYDVGLQYYLGRDGGWNPRLSVHYGTNGILKLETSCLYLFCKSESFEGITAGVGIKKLWGNHGFAFDLFYIVSSDLFDRQDELEERGFTRDSAWFGSERLKIGIAYVYSF
;
A
#
# COMPACT_ATOMS: atom_id res chain seq x y z
N MET A 1 48.57 31.82 -0.43
CA MET A 1 47.09 31.84 -0.42
C MET A 1 46.55 30.87 -1.47
N LYS A 2 46.08 29.69 -1.06
CA LYS A 2 45.65 28.60 -1.96
C LYS A 2 44.12 28.48 -2.00
N THR A 3 43.56 28.70 -3.20
CA THR A 3 42.46 27.97 -3.85
C THR A 3 41.33 27.41 -2.97
N LYS A 4 40.21 28.15 -2.87
CA LYS A 4 38.93 27.67 -2.27
C LYS A 4 37.68 27.95 -3.14
N LEU A 5 37.83 28.16 -4.46
CA LEU A 5 36.74 28.63 -5.33
C LEU A 5 36.11 27.60 -6.28
N LYS A 6 36.61 26.36 -6.37
CA LYS A 6 36.14 25.40 -7.40
C LYS A 6 35.07 24.39 -6.98
N LYS A 7 34.63 24.34 -5.72
CA LYS A 7 33.78 23.23 -5.22
C LYS A 7 32.26 23.45 -5.32
N ASN A 8 31.80 24.67 -5.60
CA ASN A 8 30.36 25.00 -5.55
C ASN A 8 29.66 25.01 -6.91
N TYR A 9 30.39 25.11 -8.03
CA TYR A 9 29.78 25.12 -9.36
C TYR A 9 29.41 23.73 -9.88
N LEU A 10 30.02 22.66 -9.35
CA LEU A 10 29.75 21.29 -9.81
C LEU A 10 28.42 20.72 -9.27
N ARG A 11 27.91 21.27 -8.16
CA ARG A 11 26.64 20.82 -7.56
C ARG A 11 25.41 21.46 -8.22
N SER A 12 25.54 22.66 -8.79
CA SER A 12 24.42 23.34 -9.47
C SER A 12 24.18 22.81 -10.89
N THR A 13 25.20 22.27 -11.57
CA THR A 13 25.05 21.78 -12.95
C THR A 13 24.32 20.42 -13.01
N ILE A 14 24.49 19.54 -12.03
CA ILE A 14 23.78 18.24 -11.99
C ILE A 14 22.27 18.46 -11.73
N ALA A 15 21.92 19.39 -10.83
CA ALA A 15 20.53 19.75 -10.57
C ALA A 15 19.86 20.38 -11.80
N ALA A 16 20.58 21.22 -12.56
CA ALA A 16 20.06 21.85 -13.77
C ALA A 16 19.92 20.85 -14.94
N CYS A 17 20.82 19.88 -15.09
CA CYS A 17 20.69 18.84 -16.11
C CYS A 17 19.55 17.85 -15.82
N MET A 18 19.20 17.61 -14.56
CA MET A 18 18.01 16.82 -14.20
C MET A 18 16.70 17.56 -14.50
N LEU A 19 16.70 18.90 -14.44
CA LEU A 19 15.55 19.75 -14.79
C LEU A 19 15.40 20.00 -16.30
N ALA A 20 16.47 19.87 -17.08
CA ALA A 20 16.46 20.03 -18.54
C ALA A 20 16.20 18.71 -19.29
N ALA A 21 16.20 17.57 -18.61
CA ALA A 21 15.89 16.27 -19.19
C ALA A 21 14.37 16.06 -19.26
N SER A 22 13.77 16.57 -20.34
CA SER A 22 12.39 16.33 -20.78
C SER A 22 11.28 16.95 -19.90
N PRO A 23 10.58 18.00 -20.37
CA PRO A 23 9.35 18.47 -19.73
C PRO A 23 8.23 17.41 -19.67
N ASN A 24 8.43 16.24 -20.29
CA ASN A 24 7.52 15.09 -20.23
C ASN A 24 7.90 14.04 -19.16
N LEU A 25 9.00 14.21 -18.40
CA LEU A 25 9.37 13.26 -17.33
C LEU A 25 8.50 13.41 -16.08
N PHE A 26 7.96 14.62 -15.87
CA PHE A 26 7.14 15.00 -14.71
C PHE A 26 5.71 15.37 -15.15
N ALA A 27 5.07 14.49 -15.93
CA ALA A 27 3.61 14.55 -16.03
C ALA A 27 3.06 13.91 -14.75
N ALA A 28 2.93 14.72 -13.70
CA ALA A 28 2.33 14.31 -12.44
C ALA A 28 0.87 13.92 -12.70
N SER A 29 0.61 12.62 -12.75
CA SER A 29 -0.74 12.06 -12.82
C SER A 29 -1.18 11.59 -11.43
N PHE A 30 -2.49 11.50 -11.21
CA PHE A 30 -3.02 10.90 -10.00
C PHE A 30 -4.15 9.92 -10.33
N ASP A 31 -4.17 8.80 -9.63
CA ASP A 31 -5.24 7.81 -9.71
C ASP A 31 -5.94 7.73 -8.36
N VAL A 32 -7.26 7.53 -8.39
CA VAL A 32 -8.07 7.23 -7.21
C VAL A 32 -8.69 5.86 -7.42
N ALA A 33 -8.55 5.00 -6.43
CA ALA A 33 -9.09 3.65 -6.46
C ALA A 33 -9.99 3.40 -5.26
N VAL A 34 -11.03 2.60 -5.45
CA VAL A 34 -11.87 2.07 -4.37
C VAL A 34 -11.90 0.56 -4.49
N GLY A 35 -11.67 -0.13 -3.37
CA GLY A 35 -11.41 -1.55 -3.46
C GLY A 35 -11.33 -2.26 -2.12
N LEU A 36 -11.02 -3.54 -2.25
CA LEU A 36 -10.78 -4.48 -1.17
C LEU A 36 -9.30 -4.85 -1.11
N GLY A 37 -8.74 -4.98 0.09
CA GLY A 37 -7.37 -5.44 0.33
C GLY A 37 -6.51 -4.48 1.15
N ILE A 38 -5.22 -4.80 1.28
CA ILE A 38 -4.26 -4.03 2.10
C ILE A 38 -4.18 -2.55 1.69
N PRO A 39 -4.05 -2.19 0.39
CA PRO A 39 -3.97 -0.78 -0.02
C PRO A 39 -5.22 0.04 0.28
N TYR A 40 -6.31 -0.61 0.72
CA TYR A 40 -7.62 -0.01 0.96
C TYR A 40 -8.04 -0.12 2.42
N GLY A 41 -7.17 -0.53 3.34
CA GLY A 41 -7.57 -0.76 4.74
C GLY A 41 -8.70 -1.78 4.86
N ILE A 42 -8.59 -2.90 4.12
CA ILE A 42 -9.60 -3.95 3.91
C ILE A 42 -10.71 -3.56 2.95
N LEU A 43 -11.44 -2.47 3.20
CA LEU A 43 -12.40 -1.89 2.26
C LEU A 43 -12.31 -0.37 2.35
N GLY A 44 -11.99 0.28 1.23
CA GLY A 44 -11.75 1.72 1.28
C GLY A 44 -11.30 2.33 -0.02
N ALA A 45 -10.61 3.46 0.12
CA ALA A 45 -10.08 4.24 -0.98
C ALA A 45 -8.55 4.26 -0.93
N ASN A 46 -7.93 4.36 -2.11
CA ASN A 46 -6.51 4.50 -2.29
C ASN A 46 -6.23 5.63 -3.29
N PHE A 47 -5.24 6.46 -2.98
CA PHE A 47 -4.78 7.57 -3.81
C PHE A 47 -3.37 7.26 -4.27
N GLU A 48 -3.13 7.22 -5.57
CA GLU A 48 -1.82 6.98 -6.16
C GLU A 48 -1.32 8.26 -6.84
N PHE A 49 -0.21 8.80 -6.36
CA PHE A 49 0.50 9.92 -6.97
C PHE A 49 1.73 9.42 -7.72
N TYR A 50 1.95 9.90 -8.94
CA TYR A 50 3.05 9.44 -9.80
C TYR A 50 4.13 10.51 -9.95
N PRO A 51 5.13 10.53 -9.05
CA PRO A 51 6.28 11.42 -9.21
C PRO A 51 7.09 11.11 -10.47
N ILE A 52 7.08 9.85 -10.92
CA ILE A 52 7.74 9.37 -12.13
C ILE A 52 6.76 8.43 -12.84
N LYS A 53 6.80 8.39 -14.18
CA LYS A 53 5.88 7.59 -15.01
C LYS A 53 5.62 6.17 -14.52
N ASN A 54 6.67 5.46 -14.07
CA ASN A 54 6.61 4.06 -13.65
C ASN A 54 6.63 3.87 -12.13
N LEU A 55 6.67 4.94 -11.33
CA LEU A 55 6.74 4.86 -9.88
C LEU A 55 5.59 5.67 -9.28
N SER A 56 4.75 5.03 -8.48
CA SER A 56 3.73 5.70 -7.67
C SER A 56 4.03 5.64 -6.19
N VAL A 57 3.58 6.67 -5.49
CA VAL A 57 3.39 6.70 -4.05
C VAL A 57 1.90 6.56 -3.81
N SER A 58 1.49 5.62 -2.97
CA SER A 58 0.10 5.41 -2.62
C SER A 58 -0.18 5.71 -1.16
N ALA A 59 -1.37 6.25 -0.89
CA ALA A 59 -1.93 6.39 0.44
C ALA A 59 -3.37 5.91 0.42
N GLY A 60 -3.70 4.96 1.29
CA GLY A 60 -5.00 4.37 1.42
C GLY A 60 -5.56 4.51 2.82
N TRP A 61 -6.88 4.61 2.89
CA TRP A 61 -7.62 4.51 4.14
C TRP A 61 -8.91 3.77 3.91
N GLY A 62 -9.35 3.04 4.92
CA GLY A 62 -10.55 2.25 4.84
C GLY A 62 -11.07 1.84 6.20
N THR A 63 -12.12 1.04 6.14
CA THR A 63 -12.74 0.45 7.31
C THR A 63 -12.76 -1.05 7.15
N THR A 64 -12.63 -1.73 8.27
CA THR A 64 -12.89 -3.15 8.29
C THR A 64 -14.37 -3.34 8.57
N VAL A 65 -15.06 -4.25 7.87
CA VAL A 65 -16.50 -4.55 8.09
C VAL A 65 -16.83 -4.79 9.57
N PHE A 66 -15.82 -5.17 10.35
CA PHE A 66 -15.93 -5.50 11.76
C PHE A 66 -15.13 -4.59 12.70
N ALA A 67 -14.26 -3.68 12.25
CA ALA A 67 -13.35 -2.95 13.15
C ALA A 67 -12.85 -1.59 12.61
N ASP A 68 -12.06 -0.90 13.46
CA ASP A 68 -11.46 0.44 13.31
C ASP A 68 -10.92 0.80 11.91
N VAL A 69 -10.68 2.10 11.75
CA VAL A 69 -10.09 2.69 10.54
C VAL A 69 -8.68 2.11 10.31
N GLY A 70 -8.47 1.52 9.14
CA GLY A 70 -7.16 1.09 8.67
C GLY A 70 -6.56 2.13 7.73
N TYR A 71 -5.23 2.25 7.75
CA TYR A 71 -4.49 3.07 6.81
C TYR A 71 -3.36 2.28 6.18
N ASP A 72 -2.91 2.75 5.02
CA ASP A 72 -1.81 2.16 4.28
C ASP A 72 -1.04 3.22 3.51
N VAL A 73 0.29 3.14 3.49
CA VAL A 73 1.14 3.94 2.62
C VAL A 73 2.09 3.03 1.87
N GLY A 74 2.31 3.29 0.59
CA GLY A 74 3.07 2.37 -0.25
C GLY A 74 3.80 3.02 -1.41
N LEU A 75 4.70 2.24 -1.98
CA LEU A 75 5.40 2.52 -3.22
C LEU A 75 5.08 1.42 -4.22
N GLN A 76 4.81 1.79 -5.47
CA GLN A 76 4.51 0.82 -6.51
C GLN A 76 5.30 1.13 -7.77
N TYR A 77 5.91 0.10 -8.33
CA TYR A 77 6.68 0.19 -9.56
C TYR A 77 5.98 -0.58 -10.68
N TYR A 78 5.61 0.13 -11.74
CA TYR A 78 4.94 -0.42 -12.91
C TYR A 78 5.96 -0.86 -13.98
N LEU A 79 5.87 -2.12 -14.40
CA LEU A 79 6.73 -2.69 -15.44
C LEU A 79 6.39 -2.16 -16.85
N GLY A 80 5.20 -1.57 -17.00
CA GLY A 80 4.78 -0.82 -18.17
C GLY A 80 3.51 -0.05 -17.82
N ARG A 81 3.41 1.22 -18.22
CA ARG A 81 2.25 2.08 -17.96
C ARG A 81 1.52 2.56 -19.22
N ASP A 82 2.21 2.51 -20.36
CA ASP A 82 1.66 2.95 -21.66
C ASP A 82 0.78 1.91 -22.34
N GLY A 83 0.67 0.71 -21.77
CA GLY A 83 -0.11 -0.39 -22.31
C GLY A 83 -1.51 -0.45 -21.69
N GLY A 84 -2.36 -1.31 -22.25
CA GLY A 84 -3.65 -1.63 -21.63
C GLY A 84 -3.49 -2.39 -20.31
N TRP A 85 -2.46 -3.23 -20.19
CA TRP A 85 -2.14 -3.99 -18.99
C TRP A 85 -0.85 -3.49 -18.36
N ASN A 86 -0.91 -3.17 -17.09
CA ASN A 86 0.16 -2.52 -16.34
C ASN A 86 0.52 -3.40 -15.12
N PRO A 87 1.37 -4.42 -15.30
CA PRO A 87 1.91 -5.21 -14.19
C PRO A 87 2.70 -4.32 -13.23
N ARG A 88 2.61 -4.59 -11.93
CA ARG A 88 3.27 -3.81 -10.89
C ARG A 88 3.88 -4.67 -9.79
N LEU A 89 4.93 -4.15 -9.19
CA LEU A 89 5.50 -4.58 -7.91
C LEU A 89 5.17 -3.52 -6.88
N SER A 90 4.89 -3.92 -5.64
CA SER A 90 4.50 -2.97 -4.61
C SER A 90 5.09 -3.32 -3.25
N VAL A 91 5.33 -2.29 -2.45
CA VAL A 91 5.72 -2.39 -1.04
C VAL A 91 4.89 -1.39 -0.26
N HIS A 92 4.34 -1.84 0.85
CA HIS A 92 3.35 -1.13 1.64
C HIS A 92 3.71 -1.22 3.12
N TYR A 93 3.36 -0.18 3.87
CA TYR A 93 3.42 -0.14 5.32
C TYR A 93 2.11 0.44 5.84
N GLY A 94 1.46 -0.30 6.74
CA GLY A 94 0.16 0.08 7.27
C GLY A 94 -0.48 -1.06 8.03
N THR A 95 -1.79 -0.98 8.23
CA THR A 95 -2.58 -1.99 8.92
C THR A 95 -2.62 -3.30 8.12
N ASN A 96 -1.98 -4.36 8.60
CA ASN A 96 -1.96 -5.68 7.94
C ASN A 96 -3.08 -6.61 8.41
N GLY A 97 -3.61 -6.38 9.61
CA GLY A 97 -4.70 -7.17 10.16
C GLY A 97 -5.26 -6.58 11.44
N ILE A 98 -6.45 -7.06 11.81
CA ILE A 98 -7.11 -6.70 13.06
C ILE A 98 -7.58 -7.99 13.72
N LEU A 99 -7.14 -8.21 14.96
CA LEU A 99 -7.65 -9.32 15.77
C LEU A 99 -8.80 -8.84 16.64
N LYS A 100 -9.85 -9.65 16.68
CA LYS A 100 -10.95 -9.51 17.62
C LYS A 100 -10.87 -10.62 18.66
N LEU A 101 -10.72 -10.24 19.92
CA LEU A 101 -10.77 -11.18 21.03
C LEU A 101 -12.22 -11.28 21.51
N GLU A 102 -12.92 -12.34 21.10
CA GLU A 102 -14.26 -12.66 21.60
C GLU A 102 -14.18 -13.31 22.99
N THR A 103 -13.70 -12.57 23.99
CA THR A 103 -13.85 -13.01 25.37
C THR A 103 -15.20 -12.49 25.87
N SER A 104 -16.25 -13.32 25.72
CA SER A 104 -17.58 -13.11 26.33
C SER A 104 -18.10 -11.66 26.25
N CYS A 105 -18.21 -11.11 25.03
CA CYS A 105 -18.61 -9.73 24.85
C CYS A 105 -20.13 -9.59 24.92
N LEU A 106 -20.64 -9.00 26.01
CA LEU A 106 -21.84 -8.17 25.92
C LEU A 106 -21.51 -7.07 24.90
N TYR A 107 -22.34 -6.93 23.87
CA TYR A 107 -22.22 -6.15 22.60
C TYR A 107 -21.52 -4.76 22.59
N LEU A 108 -21.06 -4.22 23.72
CA LEU A 108 -20.51 -2.87 23.87
C LEU A 108 -19.00 -2.79 24.15
N PHE A 109 -18.29 -3.90 24.41
CA PHE A 109 -16.86 -3.87 24.78
C PHE A 109 -15.98 -4.92 24.08
N CYS A 110 -16.17 -5.14 22.78
CA CYS A 110 -15.20 -5.92 22.02
C CYS A 110 -13.90 -5.12 21.86
N LYS A 111 -12.80 -5.60 22.44
CA LYS A 111 -11.48 -5.01 22.25
C LYS A 111 -10.91 -5.48 20.90
N SER A 112 -10.71 -4.54 19.97
CA SER A 112 -9.94 -4.73 18.74
C SER A 112 -8.47 -4.45 19.00
N GLU A 113 -7.59 -5.28 18.42
CA GLU A 113 -6.15 -5.00 18.34
C GLU A 113 -5.79 -4.89 16.86
N SER A 114 -5.26 -3.74 16.45
CA SER A 114 -4.77 -3.50 15.08
C SER A 114 -3.28 -3.78 15.01
N PHE A 115 -2.85 -4.40 13.91
CA PHE A 115 -1.46 -4.77 13.69
C PHE A 115 -0.96 -4.10 12.42
N GLU A 116 0.17 -3.45 12.56
CA GLU A 116 0.84 -2.76 11.47
C GLU A 116 2.05 -3.55 10.98
N GLY A 117 2.56 -3.19 9.82
CA GLY A 117 3.76 -3.82 9.28
C GLY A 117 3.93 -3.70 7.78
N ILE A 118 4.99 -4.35 7.29
CA ILE A 118 5.45 -4.25 5.91
C ILE A 118 4.84 -5.38 5.09
N THR A 119 4.29 -5.02 3.94
CA THR A 119 3.73 -5.94 2.96
C THR A 119 4.41 -5.71 1.61
N ALA A 120 4.74 -6.79 0.90
CA ALA A 120 5.20 -6.73 -0.47
C ALA A 120 4.18 -7.40 -1.39
N GLY A 121 4.06 -6.96 -2.64
CA GLY A 121 3.06 -7.47 -3.55
C GLY A 121 3.46 -7.43 -5.01
N VAL A 122 2.69 -8.19 -5.78
CA VAL A 122 2.70 -8.16 -7.24
C VAL A 122 1.26 -8.00 -7.71
N GLY A 123 1.06 -7.25 -8.78
CA GLY A 123 -0.29 -6.98 -9.25
C GLY A 123 -0.35 -6.60 -10.70
N ILE A 124 -1.56 -6.35 -11.16
CA ILE A 124 -1.84 -5.91 -12.52
C ILE A 124 -2.98 -4.90 -12.49
N LYS A 125 -2.76 -3.76 -13.13
CA LYS A 125 -3.78 -2.74 -13.37
C LYS A 125 -4.14 -2.73 -14.85
N LYS A 126 -5.44 -2.67 -15.16
CA LYS A 126 -5.94 -2.47 -16.51
C LYS A 126 -6.77 -1.20 -16.56
N LEU A 127 -6.46 -0.31 -17.51
CA LEU A 127 -7.22 0.91 -17.76
C LEU A 127 -7.95 0.81 -19.10
N TRP A 128 -9.14 1.40 -19.18
CA TRP A 128 -9.96 1.62 -20.37
C TRP A 128 -10.48 3.07 -20.34
N GLY A 129 -9.73 3.96 -20.99
CA GLY A 129 -9.88 5.40 -20.80
C GLY A 129 -9.47 5.80 -19.39
N ASN A 130 -10.32 6.57 -18.71
CA ASN A 130 -10.07 7.04 -17.34
C ASN A 130 -10.50 6.02 -16.27
N HIS A 131 -11.02 4.86 -16.65
CA HIS A 131 -11.56 3.85 -15.74
C HIS A 131 -10.72 2.59 -15.77
N GLY A 132 -10.72 1.82 -14.69
CA GLY A 132 -9.83 0.67 -14.57
C GLY A 132 -10.21 -0.32 -13.50
N PHE A 133 -9.52 -1.47 -13.52
CA PHE A 133 -9.49 -2.40 -12.40
C PHE A 133 -8.03 -2.71 -12.04
N ALA A 134 -7.81 -3.02 -10.77
CA ALA A 134 -6.56 -3.56 -10.29
C ALA A 134 -6.81 -4.89 -9.57
N PHE A 135 -5.89 -5.82 -9.75
CA PHE A 135 -5.80 -7.06 -9.00
C PHE A 135 -4.40 -7.19 -8.44
N ASP A 136 -4.29 -7.51 -7.16
CA ASP A 136 -3.02 -7.61 -6.46
C ASP A 136 -2.97 -8.86 -5.59
N LEU A 137 -1.77 -9.44 -5.50
CA LEU A 137 -1.41 -10.49 -4.57
C LEU A 137 -0.32 -9.96 -3.65
N PHE A 138 -0.58 -9.99 -2.35
CA PHE A 138 0.28 -9.44 -1.32
C PHE A 138 0.77 -10.52 -0.37
N TYR A 139 1.98 -10.35 0.14
CA TYR A 139 2.57 -11.15 1.19
C TYR A 139 3.02 -10.23 2.33
N ILE A 140 2.50 -10.46 3.53
CA ILE A 140 2.89 -9.73 4.73
C ILE A 140 4.30 -10.21 5.14
N VAL A 141 5.26 -9.32 4.97
CA VAL A 141 6.69 -9.58 5.23
C VAL A 141 6.96 -9.55 6.73
N SER A 142 6.46 -8.52 7.40
CA SER A 142 6.60 -8.33 8.84
C SER A 142 5.31 -7.81 9.43
N SER A 143 4.82 -8.44 10.50
CA SER A 143 3.73 -7.92 11.32
C SER A 143 3.72 -8.66 12.65
N ASP A 144 3.51 -7.92 13.73
CA ASP A 144 3.34 -8.48 15.09
C ASP A 144 2.05 -9.31 15.20
N LEU A 145 1.19 -9.25 14.17
CA LEU A 145 -0.01 -10.07 14.04
C LEU A 145 0.30 -11.55 14.23
N PHE A 146 1.38 -12.07 13.63
CA PHE A 146 1.67 -13.51 13.65
C PHE A 146 2.15 -13.97 15.02
N ASP A 147 3.06 -13.22 15.65
CA ASP A 147 3.53 -13.51 17.00
C ASP A 147 2.37 -13.47 18.01
N ARG A 148 1.45 -12.52 17.85
CA ARG A 148 0.24 -12.43 18.67
C ARG A 148 -0.71 -13.59 18.44
N GLN A 149 -0.83 -14.09 17.20
CA GLN A 149 -1.64 -15.27 16.91
C GLN A 149 -1.05 -16.51 17.57
N ASP A 150 0.26 -16.70 17.49
CA ASP A 150 0.96 -17.83 18.10
C ASP A 150 0.78 -17.81 19.64
N GLU A 151 0.89 -16.64 20.29
CA GLU A 151 0.62 -16.50 21.74
C GLU A 151 -0.82 -16.88 22.11
N LEU A 152 -1.80 -16.49 21.29
CA LEU A 152 -3.20 -16.80 21.56
C LEU A 152 -3.50 -18.30 21.37
N GLU A 153 -2.91 -18.93 20.36
CA GLU A 153 -3.01 -20.38 20.15
C GLU A 153 -2.37 -21.16 21.32
N GLU A 154 -1.20 -20.74 21.81
CA GLU A 154 -0.55 -21.32 23.01
C GLU A 154 -1.42 -21.19 24.27
N ARG A 155 -2.22 -20.12 24.37
CA ARG A 155 -3.15 -19.88 25.48
C ARG A 155 -4.47 -20.63 25.34
N GLY A 156 -4.63 -21.45 24.30
CA GLY A 156 -5.79 -22.30 24.07
C GLY A 156 -6.97 -21.60 23.38
N PHE A 157 -6.78 -20.44 22.77
CA PHE A 157 -7.80 -19.84 21.92
C PHE A 157 -7.85 -20.60 20.58
N THR A 158 -9.03 -21.05 20.18
CA THR A 158 -9.23 -21.73 18.90
C THR A 158 -9.39 -20.72 17.76
N ARG A 159 -8.84 -21.08 16.60
CA ARG A 159 -8.87 -20.30 15.36
C ARG A 159 -10.28 -20.37 14.73
N ASP A 160 -11.26 -19.77 15.37
CA ASP A 160 -12.62 -19.69 14.81
C ASP A 160 -12.68 -18.67 13.65
N SER A 161 -13.76 -18.71 12.87
CA SER A 161 -13.96 -17.94 11.62
C SER A 161 -13.94 -16.41 11.75
N ALA A 162 -13.69 -15.86 12.94
CA ALA A 162 -13.57 -14.42 13.24
C ALA A 162 -12.16 -13.84 12.96
N TRP A 163 -11.17 -14.66 12.56
CA TRP A 163 -9.77 -14.24 12.40
C TRP A 163 -9.50 -13.76 10.96
N PHE A 164 -10.09 -12.62 10.59
CA PHE A 164 -9.79 -11.94 9.33
C PHE A 164 -8.35 -11.42 9.36
N GLY A 165 -7.39 -12.18 8.81
CA GLY A 165 -5.98 -11.75 8.85
C GLY A 165 -4.95 -12.85 9.02
N SER A 166 -5.32 -14.07 9.38
CA SER A 166 -4.38 -15.16 9.74
C SER A 166 -3.36 -15.55 8.67
N GLU A 167 -3.70 -15.39 7.40
CA GLU A 167 -2.80 -15.75 6.32
C GLU A 167 -1.81 -14.62 5.99
N ARG A 168 -0.54 -14.97 5.75
CA ARG A 168 0.43 -14.00 5.21
C ARG A 168 0.08 -13.53 3.81
N LEU A 169 -0.61 -14.38 3.03
CA LEU A 169 -1.05 -14.05 1.68
C LEU A 169 -2.37 -13.28 1.73
N LYS A 170 -2.49 -12.20 0.96
CA LYS A 170 -3.71 -11.40 0.82
C LYS A 170 -3.97 -11.09 -0.65
N ILE A 171 -5.23 -10.90 -0.99
CA ILE A 171 -5.67 -10.50 -2.33
C ILE A 171 -6.23 -9.08 -2.25
N GLY A 172 -5.91 -8.26 -3.25
CA GLY A 172 -6.49 -6.95 -3.46
C GLY A 172 -7.25 -6.90 -4.78
N ILE A 173 -8.43 -6.27 -4.76
CA ILE A 173 -9.23 -6.01 -5.97
C ILE A 173 -9.76 -4.59 -5.87
N ALA A 174 -9.64 -3.81 -6.94
CA ALA A 174 -10.14 -2.45 -6.92
C ALA A 174 -10.67 -1.97 -8.26
N TYR A 175 -11.58 -1.02 -8.18
CA TYR A 175 -11.94 -0.14 -9.26
C TYR A 175 -11.04 1.09 -9.22
N VAL A 176 -10.56 1.54 -10.38
CA VAL A 176 -9.63 2.66 -10.51
C VAL A 176 -10.21 3.74 -11.42
N TYR A 177 -10.00 5.00 -11.04
CA TYR A 177 -10.23 6.16 -11.87
C TYR A 177 -8.91 6.94 -12.01
N SER A 178 -8.50 7.27 -13.23
CA SER A 178 -7.25 7.96 -13.57
C SER A 178 -7.54 9.35 -14.11
N PHE A 179 -6.78 10.35 -13.65
CA PHE A 179 -6.91 11.76 -14.01
C PHE A 179 -5.73 12.28 -14.82
#